data_AF-A0A661J244-F1
#
_entry.id   AF-A0A661J244-F1
#
_cell.length_a   1.000
_cell.length_b   1.000
_cell.length_c   1.000
_cell.angle_alpha   90.00
_cell.angle_beta   90.00
_cell.angle_gamma   90.00
#
_symmetry.space_group_name_H-M   'P 1'
#
loop_
_entity.id
_entity.type
_entity.pdbx_description
1 polymer ?
#
loop_
_entity_poly.entity_id
_entity_poly.type
_entity_poly.pdbx_seq_one_letter_code
_entity_poly.pdbx_strand_id
1 'polypeptide(L)' 'FGDAGVRFLALPRVPICLVLWKGDEEFEATISVLFDATADRHLPLDALYGLVLEICRRMGD' A
#
# COMPACT_ATOMS: atom_id res chain seq x y z
N PHE A 1 -6.04 -5.04 13.95
CA PHE A 1 -6.60 -6.05 13.03
C PHE A 1 -7.07 -5.32 11.79
N GLY A 2 -6.85 -5.82 10.58
CA GLY A 2 -7.50 -5.31 9.36
C GLY A 2 -8.40 -6.40 8.77
N ASP A 3 -9.38 -6.04 7.94
CA ASP A 3 -10.40 -6.97 7.43
C ASP A 3 -9.86 -7.90 6.35
N ALA A 4 -8.99 -7.39 5.50
CA ALA A 4 -8.30 -8.17 4.49
C ALA A 4 -6.89 -7.61 4.25
N GLY A 5 -5.99 -8.48 3.82
CA GLY A 5 -4.62 -8.11 3.50
C GLY A 5 -4.10 -8.83 2.26
N VAL A 6 -3.40 -8.12 1.40
CA VAL A 6 -2.66 -8.70 0.28
C VAL A 6 -1.23 -8.21 0.28
N ARG A 7 -0.29 -9.15 0.18
CA ARG A 7 1.14 -8.85 0.05
C ARG A 7 1.60 -9.23 -1.35
N PHE A 8 2.33 -8.33 -1.99
CA PHE A 8 2.94 -8.59 -3.29
C PHE A 8 4.25 -7.82 -3.43
N LEU A 9 5.05 -8.21 -4.42
CA LEU A 9 6.24 -7.48 -4.82
C LEU A 9 5.83 -6.44 -5.86
N ALA A 10 5.70 -5.17 -5.45
CA ALA A 10 5.44 -4.08 -6.38
C ALA A 10 6.66 -3.80 -7.26
N LEU A 11 7.85 -4.05 -6.71
CA LEU A 11 9.14 -4.07 -7.40
C LEU A 11 9.99 -5.24 -6.86
N PRO A 12 11.08 -5.65 -7.54
CA PRO A 12 11.85 -6.84 -7.16
C PRO A 12 12.37 -6.87 -5.71
N ARG A 13 12.55 -5.70 -5.07
CA ARG A 13 13.06 -5.56 -3.69
C ARG A 13 12.21 -4.67 -2.80
N VAL A 14 11.01 -4.30 -3.25
CA VAL A 14 10.08 -3.47 -2.46
C VAL A 14 8.78 -4.24 -2.31
N PRO A 15 8.68 -5.11 -1.29
CA PRO A 15 7.42 -5.74 -0.96
C PRO A 15 6.46 -4.70 -0.39
N ILE A 16 5.19 -4.80 -0.79
CA ILE A 16 4.10 -3.98 -0.28
C ILE A 16 3.03 -4.88 0.31
N CYS A 17 2.45 -4.44 1.42
CA CYS A 17 1.23 -5.01 1.96
C CYS A 17 0.12 -3.96 1.90
N LEU A 18 -0.98 -4.27 1.23
CA LEU A 18 -2.20 -3.50 1.30
C LEU A 18 -3.09 -4.11 2.37
N VAL A 19 -3.57 -3.28 3.29
CA VAL A 19 -4.53 -3.67 4.33
C VAL A 19 -5.82 -2.92 4.11
N LEU A 20 -6.90 -3.66 3.82
CA LEU A 20 -8.24 -3.12 3.74
C LEU A 20 -8.82 -3.00 5.16
N TRP A 21 -9.32 -1.82 5.45
CA TRP A 21 -10.18 -1.52 6.58
C TRP A 21 -11.56 -1.24 5.99
N LYS A 22 -12.49 -2.17 6.20
CA LYS A 22 -13.85 -2.01 5.72
C LYS A 22 -14.51 -0.90 6.53
N GLY A 23 -15.21 -0.01 5.82
CA GLY A 23 -16.00 1.02 6.47
C GLY A 23 -17.17 0.43 7.24
N ASP A 24 -17.64 1.18 8.22
CA ASP A 24 -18.81 0.88 9.02
C ASP A 24 -19.75 2.09 9.05
N GLU A 25 -20.67 2.14 10.02
CA GLU A 25 -21.64 3.22 10.16
C GLU A 25 -21.00 4.56 10.56
N GLU A 26 -19.80 4.54 11.14
CA GLU A 26 -19.10 5.73 11.66
C GLU A 26 -17.93 6.15 10.76
N PHE A 27 -17.27 5.21 10.08
CA PHE A 27 -16.05 5.45 9.31
C PHE A 27 -16.11 4.92 7.87
N GLU A 28 -15.51 5.67 6.95
CA GLU A 28 -15.33 5.23 5.56
C GLU A 28 -14.31 4.09 5.44
N ALA A 29 -14.45 3.29 4.37
CA ALA A 29 -13.48 2.26 4.07
C ALA A 29 -12.13 2.89 3.68
N THR A 30 -11.03 2.34 4.20
CA THR A 30 -9.69 2.81 3.90
C THR A 30 -8.75 1.66 3.52
N ILE A 31 -7.70 1.99 2.80
CA ILE A 31 -6.59 1.07 2.53
C ILE A 31 -5.32 1.68 3.10
N SER A 32 -4.61 0.92 3.94
CA SER A 32 -3.26 1.25 4.34
C SER A 32 -2.26 0.58 3.41
N VAL A 33 -1.29 1.35 2.92
CA VAL A 33 -0.15 0.84 2.14
C VAL A 33 1.05 0.75 3.07
N LEU A 34 1.52 -0.46 3.33
CA LEU A 34 2.63 -0.72 4.24
C LEU A 34 3.88 -1.12 3.46
N PHE A 35 5.00 -0.50 3.83
CA PHE A 35 6.34 -0.86 3.40
C PHE A 35 7.04 -1.63 4.51
N ASP A 36 8.01 -2.46 4.13
CA ASP A 36 8.95 -3.00 5.11
C ASP A 36 10.02 -1.97 5.51
N ALA A 37 10.79 -2.29 6.54
CA ALA A 37 11.82 -1.43 7.09
C ALA A 37 13.04 -1.21 6.18
N THR A 38 13.03 -1.75 4.95
CA THR A 38 14.14 -1.64 3.99
C THR A 38 13.79 -0.79 2.78
N ALA A 39 12.54 -0.34 2.63
CA ALA A 39 12.07 0.39 1.47
C ALA A 39 12.86 1.68 1.20
N ASP A 40 13.24 2.42 2.25
CA ASP A 40 14.04 3.65 2.19
C ASP A 40 15.48 3.42 1.71
N ARG A 41 15.99 2.19 1.79
CA ARG A 41 17.29 1.79 1.25
C ARG A 41 17.22 1.53 -0.26
N HIS A 42 16.02 1.37 -0.81
CA HIS A 42 15.80 1.01 -2.21
C HIS A 42 15.28 2.18 -3.04
N LEU A 43 14.44 3.04 -2.45
CA LEU A 43 13.84 4.18 -3.12
C LEU A 43 13.76 5.39 -2.18
N PRO A 44 13.97 6.61 -2.69
CA PRO A 44 13.69 7.82 -1.93
C PRO A 44 12.18 7.97 -1.68
N LEU A 45 11.82 8.82 -0.69
CA LEU A 45 10.44 8.98 -0.23
C LEU A 45 9.46 9.40 -1.33
N ASP A 46 9.88 10.29 -2.22
CA ASP A 46 9.09 10.75 -3.37
C ASP A 46 8.81 9.63 -4.38
N ALA A 47 9.78 8.75 -4.62
CA ALA A 47 9.58 7.56 -5.45
C ALA A 47 8.67 6.52 -4.79
N LEU A 48 8.77 6.32 -3.47
CA LEU A 48 7.83 5.46 -2.72
C LEU A 48 6.41 6.01 -2.79
N TYR A 49 6.25 7.33 -2.68
CA TYR A 49 4.97 8.00 -2.86
C TYR A 49 4.43 7.82 -4.29
N GLY A 50 5.27 8.01 -5.31
CA GLY A 50 4.90 7.76 -6.71
C GLY A 50 4.46 6.31 -6.96
N LEU A 51 5.11 5.34 -6.32
CA LEU A 51 4.72 3.93 -6.39
C LEU A 51 3.33 3.70 -5.79
N VAL A 52 2.99 4.35 -4.67
CA VAL A 52 1.65 4.30 -4.08
C VAL A 52 0.61 4.87 -5.04
N LEU A 53 0.90 6.02 -5.67
CA LEU A 53 0.00 6.62 -6.65
C LEU A 53 -0.27 5.69 -7.84
N GLU A 54 0.78 5.04 -8.37
CA GLU A 54 0.65 4.09 -9.48
C GLU A 54 -0.17 2.85 -9.09
N ILE A 55 -0.03 2.36 -7.85
CA ILE A 55 -0.85 1.26 -7.33
C ILE A 55 -2.32 1.69 -7.27
N CYS A 56 -2.61 2.86 -6.68
CA CYS A 56 -3.98 3.39 -6.60
C CYS A 56 -4.60 3.56 -7.99
N ARG A 57 -3.82 4.08 -8.96
CA ARG A 57 -4.26 4.24 -10.34
C ARG A 57 -4.66 2.90 -10.97
N ARG A 58 -3.82 1.86 -10.82
CA ARG A 58 -4.11 0.51 -11.35
C ARG A 58 -5.27 -0.21 -10.66
N MET A 59 -5.60 0.17 -9.44
CA MET A 59 -6.75 -0.39 -8.72
C MET A 59 -8.07 0.32 -9.07
N GLY A 60 -8.00 1.55 -9.57
CA GLY A 60 -9.16 2.31 -10.04
C GLY A 60 -9.53 2.05 -11.50
N ASP A 61 -8.58 1.56 -12.31
CA ASP A 61 -8.79 1.05 -13.67
C ASP A 61 -9.45 -0.35 -13.66
#